data_AF-A0A565AXQ9-F1
#
_entry.id   AF-A0A565AXQ9-F1
#
_cell.length_a   1.000
_cell.length_b   1.000
_cell.length_c   1.000
_cell.angle_alpha   90.00
_cell.angle_beta   90.00
_cell.angle_gamma   90.00
#
_symmetry.space_group_name_H-M   'P 1'
#
loop_
_entity.id
_entity.type
_entity.pdbx_description
1 polymer ?
#
loop_
_entity_poly.entity_id
_entity_poly.type
_entity_poly.pdbx_seq_one_letter_code
_entity_poly.pdbx_strand_id
1 'polypeptide(L)'
;MMREGNGYNPKLIIAKKLYQSDLDRVQTRLSMPLNQVVTSDFLTEEESRIIYEQSVLKIRREGVRVDLVDPLLNKHVVDLRKWKMSGSWNYVFVDSWNDVVAKNTFKVHDVFHVWSFRSGRGKLCFVLVPPPPTRNSGQGGGSTSGESGHGCSSLA
;
A
#
# COMPACT_ATOMS: atom_id res chain seq x y z
N MET A 1 6.03 -5.47 13.46
CA MET A 1 4.97 -4.72 14.17
C MET A 1 3.66 -5.51 14.37
N MET A 2 3.39 -6.63 13.66
CA MET A 2 2.23 -7.52 13.98
C MET A 2 2.28 -8.17 15.38
N ARG A 3 3.37 -7.99 16.14
CA ARG A 3 3.56 -8.59 17.48
C ARG A 3 3.11 -7.72 18.66
N GLU A 4 2.90 -6.42 18.50
CA GLU A 4 2.67 -5.52 19.66
C GLU A 4 1.18 -5.26 19.97
N GLY A 5 0.24 -5.69 19.12
CA GLY A 5 -1.18 -5.30 19.24
C GLY A 5 -2.21 -6.43 19.24
N ASN A 6 -1.78 -7.69 19.39
CA ASN A 6 -2.62 -8.89 19.23
C ASN A 6 -3.53 -8.83 17.98
N GLY A 7 -2.98 -8.28 16.89
CA GLY A 7 -3.71 -8.10 15.65
C GLY A 7 -3.86 -9.43 14.92
N TYR A 8 -5.00 -9.64 14.27
CA TYR A 8 -5.32 -10.90 13.61
C TYR A 8 -5.91 -10.69 12.20
N ASN A 9 -6.00 -11.78 11.44
CA ASN A 9 -6.56 -11.82 10.08
C ASN A 9 -5.92 -10.79 9.11
N PRO A 10 -4.57 -10.79 8.94
CA PRO A 10 -3.93 -9.89 8.01
C PRO A 10 -4.27 -10.27 6.56
N LYS A 11 -4.70 -9.28 5.76
CA LYS A 11 -5.05 -9.48 4.34
C LYS A 11 -4.42 -8.39 3.49
N LEU A 12 -3.71 -8.78 2.43
CA LEU A 12 -3.22 -7.83 1.44
C LEU A 12 -4.41 -7.33 0.61
N ILE A 13 -4.64 -6.02 0.59
CA ILE A 13 -5.77 -5.44 -0.14
C ILE A 13 -5.35 -5.05 -1.55
N ILE A 14 -4.21 -4.38 -1.69
CA ILE A 14 -3.74 -3.83 -2.97
C ILE A 14 -2.25 -3.49 -2.89
N ALA A 15 -1.52 -3.71 -4.00
CA ALA A 15 -0.24 -3.08 -4.26
C ALA A 15 -0.49 -1.72 -4.93
N LYS A 16 -0.57 -0.66 -4.14
CA LYS A 16 -1.01 0.66 -4.59
C LYS A 16 0.18 1.47 -5.09
N LYS A 17 0.20 1.74 -6.40
CA LYS A 17 1.02 2.79 -7.01
C LYS A 17 0.40 4.15 -6.70
N LEU A 18 1.17 5.04 -6.08
CA LEU A 18 0.73 6.40 -5.78
C LEU A 18 0.75 7.25 -7.05
N TYR A 19 -0.35 7.97 -7.31
CA TYR A 19 -0.45 8.94 -8.39
C TYR A 19 -0.48 10.36 -7.84
N GLN A 20 -0.31 11.36 -8.71
CA GLN A 20 -0.37 12.77 -8.33
C GLN A 20 -1.66 13.10 -7.56
N SER A 21 -2.80 12.54 -7.98
CA SER A 21 -4.09 12.70 -7.31
C SER A 21 -4.12 12.17 -5.87
N ASP A 22 -3.30 11.16 -5.56
CA ASP A 22 -3.22 10.60 -4.22
C ASP A 22 -2.35 11.47 -3.30
N LEU A 23 -1.46 12.31 -3.84
CA LEU A 23 -0.57 13.19 -3.08
C LEU A 23 -1.02 14.66 -3.12
N ASP A 24 -2.10 14.95 -3.86
CA ASP A 24 -2.66 16.27 -4.05
C ASP A 24 -3.40 16.73 -2.77
N ARG A 25 -2.92 17.83 -2.19
CA ARG A 25 -3.46 18.43 -0.96
C ARG A 25 -4.89 18.96 -1.11
N VAL A 26 -5.38 19.16 -2.33
CA VAL A 26 -6.76 19.56 -2.62
C VAL A 26 -7.66 18.33 -2.73
N GLN A 27 -7.16 17.21 -3.27
CA GLN A 27 -7.97 16.00 -3.41
C GLN A 27 -8.07 15.19 -2.12
N THR A 28 -7.06 15.27 -1.25
CA THR A 28 -7.09 14.79 0.15
C THR A 28 -7.43 13.31 0.33
N ARG A 29 -7.08 12.47 -0.64
CA ARG A 29 -7.51 11.08 -0.64
C ARG A 29 -6.50 10.12 -1.23
N LEU A 30 -6.49 8.89 -0.72
CA LEU A 30 -5.87 7.74 -1.38
C LEU A 30 -6.95 6.93 -2.07
N SER A 31 -6.85 6.71 -3.38
CA SER A 31 -7.83 5.89 -4.11
C SER A 31 -7.34 4.45 -4.32
N MET A 32 -8.21 3.48 -4.07
CA MET A 32 -7.96 2.05 -4.26
C MET A 32 -9.02 1.49 -5.23
N PRO A 33 -8.73 1.48 -6.54
CA PRO A 33 -9.64 0.97 -7.56
C PRO A 33 -9.97 -0.50 -7.33
N LEU A 34 -11.25 -0.88 -7.38
CA LEU A 34 -11.68 -2.26 -7.09
C LEU A 34 -11.11 -3.29 -8.07
N ASN A 35 -10.79 -2.90 -9.30
CA ASN A 35 -10.15 -3.77 -10.29
C ASN A 35 -8.67 -4.07 -9.98
N GLN A 36 -8.07 -3.39 -8.99
CA GLN A 36 -6.72 -3.64 -8.50
C GLN A 36 -6.70 -4.25 -7.09
N VAL A 37 -7.87 -4.35 -6.44
CA VAL A 37 -8.01 -4.96 -5.12
C VAL A 37 -7.92 -6.48 -5.26
N VAL A 38 -6.98 -7.09 -4.54
CA VAL A 38 -6.73 -8.55 -4.59
C VAL A 38 -7.51 -9.32 -3.52
N THR A 39 -8.00 -8.64 -2.49
CA THR A 39 -8.80 -9.26 -1.43
C THR A 39 -9.92 -8.31 -1.01
N SER A 40 -11.17 -8.76 -1.12
CA SER A 40 -12.37 -7.94 -0.92
C SER A 40 -13.15 -8.27 0.36
N ASP A 41 -12.84 -9.39 1.02
CA ASP A 41 -13.54 -9.92 2.20
C ASP A 41 -12.94 -9.43 3.53
N PHE A 42 -12.46 -8.18 3.55
CA PHE A 42 -11.82 -7.57 4.72
C PHE A 42 -12.78 -6.78 5.61
N LEU A 43 -13.98 -6.50 5.14
CA LEU A 43 -15.04 -5.82 5.87
C LEU A 43 -15.95 -6.83 6.57
N THR A 44 -16.50 -6.45 7.72
CA THR A 44 -17.66 -7.12 8.32
C THR A 44 -18.93 -6.78 7.55
N GLU A 45 -20.01 -7.50 7.82
CA GLU A 45 -21.32 -7.21 7.23
C GLU A 45 -21.79 -5.78 7.57
N GLU A 46 -21.64 -5.36 8.83
CA GLU A 46 -22.05 -4.03 9.27
C GLU A 46 -21.20 -2.92 8.62
N GLU A 47 -19.88 -3.08 8.56
CA GLU A 47 -19.01 -2.11 7.87
C GLU A 47 -19.32 -2.03 6.37
N SER A 48 -19.65 -3.18 5.76
CA SER A 48 -20.06 -3.24 4.35
C SER A 48 -21.39 -2.52 4.14
N ARG A 49 -22.34 -2.68 5.05
CA ARG A 49 -23.65 -2.01 5.03
C ARG A 49 -23.48 -0.49 5.13
N ILE A 50 -22.69 -0.01 6.08
CA ILE A 50 -22.37 1.43 6.25
C ILE A 50 -21.79 2.00 4.95
N ILE A 51 -20.75 1.34 4.40
CA ILE A 51 -20.11 1.79 3.17
C ILE A 51 -21.08 1.76 1.98
N TYR A 52 -21.90 0.72 1.87
CA TYR A 52 -22.89 0.56 0.80
C TYR A 52 -23.94 1.67 0.85
N GLU A 53 -24.60 1.86 1.98
CA GLU A 53 -25.66 2.87 2.16
C GLU A 53 -25.13 4.27 1.84
N GLN A 54 -23.96 4.64 2.36
CA GLN A 54 -23.36 5.96 2.13
C GLN A 54 -22.94 6.19 0.68
N SER A 55 -22.62 5.11 -0.05
CA SER A 55 -22.19 5.16 -1.45
C SER A 55 -23.36 5.17 -2.44
N VAL A 56 -24.38 4.34 -2.23
CA VAL A 56 -25.52 4.14 -3.14
C VAL A 56 -26.56 5.23 -2.94
N LEU A 57 -26.82 5.63 -1.69
CA LEU A 57 -27.73 6.75 -1.39
C LEU A 57 -27.07 8.11 -1.68
N LYS A 58 -25.82 8.12 -2.13
CA LYS A 58 -25.02 9.32 -2.47
C LYS A 58 -24.95 10.37 -1.35
N ILE A 59 -25.20 9.98 -0.11
CA ILE A 59 -25.06 10.86 1.06
C ILE A 59 -23.59 11.26 1.22
N ARG A 60 -22.68 10.28 1.11
CA ARG A 60 -21.20 10.44 1.18
C ARG A 60 -20.70 11.23 2.40
N ARG A 61 -21.49 11.32 3.47
CA ARG A 61 -21.15 12.11 4.67
C ARG A 61 -20.17 11.36 5.56
N GLU A 62 -20.35 10.05 5.68
CA GLU A 62 -19.61 9.22 6.62
C GLU A 62 -19.18 7.91 5.96
N GLY A 63 -18.13 7.31 6.50
CA GLY A 63 -17.68 5.97 6.19
C GLY A 63 -17.34 5.19 7.48
N VAL A 64 -16.41 4.25 7.36
CA VAL A 64 -15.90 3.49 8.49
C VAL A 64 -14.59 4.13 8.97
N ARG A 65 -14.57 4.63 10.21
CA ARG A 65 -13.34 5.12 10.85
C ARG A 65 -12.39 3.99 11.18
N VAL A 66 -11.19 4.00 10.60
CA VAL A 66 -10.19 2.95 10.73
C VAL A 66 -8.84 3.50 11.18
N ASP A 67 -8.02 2.65 11.78
CA ASP A 67 -6.66 3.03 12.17
C ASP A 67 -5.66 2.78 11.02
N LEU A 68 -5.10 3.88 10.54
CA LEU A 68 -3.95 4.10 9.65
C LEU A 68 -2.58 3.89 10.29
N VAL A 69 -1.83 2.79 10.06
CA VAL A 69 -0.38 2.78 10.36
C VAL A 69 0.42 3.12 9.11
N ASP A 70 1.14 4.23 9.13
CA ASP A 70 1.97 4.67 8.00
C ASP A 70 3.36 3.98 7.99
N PRO A 71 4.18 4.16 6.93
CA PRO A 71 5.50 3.52 6.85
C PRO A 71 6.50 3.96 7.92
N LEU A 72 6.30 5.13 8.54
CA LEU A 72 7.09 5.63 9.66
C LEU A 72 6.51 5.19 11.02
N LEU A 73 5.54 4.28 11.00
CA LEU A 73 4.86 3.70 12.16
C LEU A 73 3.98 4.70 12.93
N ASN A 74 3.67 5.87 12.37
CA ASN A 74 2.70 6.76 12.96
C ASN A 74 1.30 6.20 12.79
N LYS A 75 0.47 6.41 13.82
CA LYS A 75 -0.95 6.05 13.81
C LYS A 75 -1.79 7.25 13.42
N HIS A 76 -2.75 7.02 12.53
CA HIS A 76 -3.69 8.00 12.01
C HIS A 76 -5.10 7.41 12.09
N VAL A 77 -6.11 8.25 12.25
CA VAL A 77 -7.51 7.82 12.08
C VAL A 77 -7.97 8.37 10.74
N VAL A 78 -8.32 7.49 9.81
CA VAL A 78 -8.83 7.86 8.49
C VAL A 78 -10.24 7.32 8.31
N ASP A 79 -11.00 7.92 7.40
CA ASP A 79 -12.33 7.44 7.06
C ASP A 79 -12.28 6.64 5.75
N LEU A 80 -12.70 5.38 5.82
CA LEU A 80 -12.79 4.48 4.67
C LEU A 80 -14.17 4.62 4.04
N ARG A 81 -14.19 5.09 2.78
CA ARG A 81 -15.42 5.19 1.97
C ARG A 81 -15.31 4.38 0.69
N LYS A 82 -16.43 4.27 -0.02
CA LYS A 82 -16.50 3.69 -1.36
C LYS A 82 -17.36 4.58 -2.26
N TRP A 83 -16.92 4.82 -3.48
CA TRP A 83 -17.74 5.51 -4.49
C TRP A 83 -17.30 5.16 -5.91
N LYS A 84 -18.13 5.51 -6.89
CA LYS A 84 -17.82 5.32 -8.31
C LYS A 84 -17.01 6.52 -8.84
N MET A 85 -15.87 6.26 -9.48
CA MET A 85 -15.02 7.21 -10.21
C MET A 85 -14.75 6.66 -11.61
N SER A 86 -15.01 7.47 -12.64
CA SER A 86 -14.70 7.14 -14.05
C SER A 86 -15.10 5.71 -14.46
N GLY A 87 -16.31 5.29 -14.08
CA GLY A 87 -16.85 3.97 -14.41
C GLY A 87 -16.50 2.84 -13.43
N SER A 88 -15.46 3.00 -12.59
CA SER A 88 -15.02 1.98 -11.63
C SER A 88 -15.36 2.35 -10.18
N TRP A 89 -15.70 1.35 -9.38
CA TRP A 89 -15.82 1.53 -7.93
C TRP A 89 -14.43 1.62 -7.31
N ASN A 90 -14.29 2.51 -6.33
CA ASN A 90 -13.04 2.73 -5.61
C ASN A 90 -13.33 2.71 -4.12
N TYR A 91 -12.49 2.02 -3.34
CA TYR A 91 -12.32 2.36 -1.94
C TYR A 91 -11.44 3.60 -1.84
N VAL A 92 -11.66 4.42 -0.83
CA VAL A 92 -10.87 5.64 -0.62
C VAL A 92 -10.61 5.85 0.86
N PHE A 93 -9.39 6.28 1.20
CA PHE A 93 -9.13 6.91 2.49
C PHE A 93 -9.28 8.42 2.33
N VAL A 94 -10.06 9.04 3.23
CA VAL A 94 -10.32 10.48 3.24
C VAL A 94 -10.14 11.06 4.66
N ASP A 95 -10.46 12.34 4.80
CA ASP A 95 -10.35 13.18 6.00
C ASP A 95 -8.90 13.43 6.44
N SER A 96 -8.22 12.43 7.01
CA SER A 96 -6.86 12.60 7.56
C SER A 96 -5.75 12.12 6.63
N TRP A 97 -6.05 11.80 5.37
CA TRP A 97 -5.03 11.33 4.42
C TRP A 97 -3.94 12.38 4.15
N ASN A 98 -4.31 13.67 4.11
CA ASN A 98 -3.34 14.76 3.96
C ASN A 98 -2.30 14.78 5.09
N ASP A 99 -2.69 14.43 6.31
CA ASP A 99 -1.77 14.37 7.45
C ASP A 99 -0.78 13.21 7.29
N VAL A 100 -1.24 12.08 6.72
CA VAL A 100 -0.35 10.96 6.36
C VAL A 100 0.67 11.42 5.33
N VAL A 101 0.24 12.11 4.27
CA VAL A 101 1.13 12.64 3.23
C VAL A 101 2.10 13.66 3.81
N ALA A 102 1.67 14.55 4.71
CA ALA A 102 2.51 15.59 5.30
C ALA A 102 3.62 15.04 6.21
N LYS A 103 3.38 13.90 6.89
CA LYS A 103 4.36 13.28 7.79
C LYS A 103 5.31 12.30 7.09
N ASN A 104 5.03 11.93 5.84
CA ASN A 104 5.82 10.95 5.09
C ASN A 104 6.48 11.60 3.86
N THR A 105 7.55 10.98 3.36
CA THR A 105 8.25 11.45 2.15
C THR A 105 7.82 10.64 0.92
N PHE A 106 6.52 10.63 0.63
CA PHE A 106 5.99 9.93 -0.55
C PHE A 106 6.36 10.62 -1.85
N LYS A 107 6.63 9.82 -2.88
CA LYS A 107 6.84 10.28 -4.26
C LYS A 107 5.76 9.71 -5.18
N VAL A 108 5.46 10.47 -6.22
CA VAL A 108 4.62 9.97 -7.32
C VAL A 108 5.28 8.72 -7.88
N HIS A 109 4.48 7.68 -8.10
CA HIS A 109 4.87 6.36 -8.56
C HIS A 109 5.54 5.44 -7.54
N ASP A 110 5.72 5.87 -6.29
CA ASP A 110 6.02 4.93 -5.21
C ASP A 110 4.92 3.87 -5.13
N VAL A 111 5.32 2.64 -4.80
CA VAL A 111 4.39 1.54 -4.57
C VAL A 111 4.37 1.23 -3.08
N PHE A 112 3.18 1.07 -2.52
CA PHE A 112 2.99 0.59 -1.16
C PHE A 112 1.95 -0.54 -1.15
N HIS A 113 2.22 -1.58 -0.38
CA HIS A 113 1.24 -2.59 -0.08
C HIS A 113 0.31 -2.08 1.02
N VAL A 114 -0.98 -2.04 0.74
CA VAL A 114 -2.01 -1.74 1.73
C VAL A 114 -2.50 -3.06 2.30
N TRP A 115 -2.22 -3.29 3.57
CA TRP A 115 -2.73 -4.45 4.31
C TRP A 115 -3.86 -4.03 5.22
N SER A 116 -4.88 -4.86 5.34
CA SER A 116 -5.87 -4.78 6.41
C SER A 116 -5.55 -5.79 7.50
N PHE A 117 -5.98 -5.52 8.72
CA PHE A 117 -5.99 -6.46 9.83
C PHE A 117 -7.04 -6.02 10.85
N ARG A 118 -7.32 -6.88 11.82
CA ARG A 118 -8.16 -6.54 12.98
C ARG A 118 -7.30 -6.33 14.19
N SER A 119 -7.53 -5.26 14.94
CA SER A 119 -6.95 -5.10 16.28
C SER A 119 -7.47 -6.20 17.22
N GLY A 120 -6.83 -6.42 18.36
CA GLY A 120 -7.32 -7.37 19.37
C GLY A 120 -8.74 -7.10 19.91
N ARG A 121 -9.34 -5.93 19.60
CA ARG A 121 -10.73 -5.58 19.91
C ARG A 121 -11.68 -5.67 18.70
N GLY A 122 -11.23 -6.22 17.57
CA GLY A 122 -12.03 -6.39 16.36
C GLY A 122 -12.15 -5.15 15.46
N LYS A 123 -11.59 -4.00 15.84
CA LYS A 123 -11.58 -2.80 14.99
C LYS A 123 -10.76 -3.03 13.72
N LEU A 124 -11.29 -2.61 12.57
CA LEU A 124 -10.58 -2.61 11.28
C LEU A 124 -9.41 -1.62 11.30
N CYS A 125 -8.24 -2.11 10.92
CA CYS A 125 -7.00 -1.36 10.85
C CYS A 125 -6.31 -1.62 9.51
N PHE A 126 -5.48 -0.68 9.08
CA PHE A 126 -4.66 -0.78 7.89
C PHE A 126 -3.21 -0.44 8.18
N VAL A 127 -2.31 -0.96 7.35
CA VAL A 127 -0.90 -0.57 7.36
C VAL A 127 -0.38 -0.41 5.94
N LEU A 128 0.40 0.65 5.72
CA LEU A 128 1.16 0.87 4.50
C LEU A 128 2.55 0.28 4.64
N VAL A 129 2.88 -0.69 3.79
CA VAL A 129 4.18 -1.37 3.83
C VAL A 129 4.91 -1.14 2.50
N PRO A 130 6.14 -0.60 2.49
CA PRO A 130 6.92 -0.49 1.26
C PRO A 130 7.20 -1.88 0.68
N PRO A 131 7.41 -2.02 -0.63
CA PRO A 131 7.79 -3.28 -1.23
C PRO A 131 9.13 -3.76 -0.67
N PRO A 132 9.41 -5.07 -0.69
CA PRO A 132 10.73 -5.59 -0.37
C PRO A 132 11.78 -4.88 -1.23
N PRO A 133 12.97 -4.56 -0.69
CA PRO A 133 14.05 -4.02 -1.50
C PRO A 133 14.35 -4.99 -2.64
N THR A 134 14.32 -4.51 -3.88
CA THR A 134 14.70 -5.29 -5.04
C THR A 134 16.18 -5.64 -4.90
N ARG A 135 16.49 -6.93 -4.72
CA ARG A 135 17.87 -7.41 -4.82
C ARG A 135 18.29 -7.24 -6.28
N ASN A 136 18.99 -6.16 -6.59
CA ASN A 136 19.59 -5.99 -7.91
C ASN A 136 20.67 -7.07 -8.07
N SER A 137 20.37 -8.08 -8.90
CA SER A 137 21.38 -8.92 -9.54
C SER A 137 22.15 -8.06 -10.53
N GLY A 138 23.14 -7.35 -10.02
CA GLY A 138 24.08 -6.53 -10.78
C GLY A 138 25.51 -6.87 -10.39
N GLN A 139 26.03 -7.99 -10.91
CA GLN A 139 27.46 -8.14 -11.14
C GLN A 139 27.65 -8.41 -12.64
N GLY A 140 27.54 -7.32 -13.40
CA GLY A 140 28.17 -7.18 -14.70
C GLY A 140 29.43 -6.35 -14.51
N GLY A 141 30.58 -6.96 -14.79
CA GLY A 141 31.90 -6.36 -14.78
C GLY A 141 32.87 -7.54 -14.92
N GLY A 142 33.44 -7.84 -16.06
CA GLY A 142 33.91 -6.96 -17.12
C GLY A 142 35.33 -7.42 -17.38
N SER A 143 35.55 -7.96 -18.58
CA SER A 143 36.84 -8.46 -19.05
C SER A 143 38.00 -7.52 -18.73
N THR A 144 39.08 -8.09 -18.22
CA THR A 144 40.43 -7.55 -18.43
C THR A 144 41.35 -8.68 -18.87
N SER A 145 41.65 -8.65 -20.17
CA SER A 145 42.99 -8.80 -20.79
C SER A 145 44.01 -9.77 -20.18
N GLY A 146 44.49 -10.70 -21.01
CA GLY A 146 45.78 -11.37 -20.88
C GLY A 146 46.12 -12.12 -22.18
N GLU A 147 46.72 -11.41 -23.13
CA GLU A 147 47.23 -11.96 -24.39
C GLU A 147 48.44 -12.90 -24.19
N SER A 148 48.57 -13.77 -25.20
CA SER A 148 49.60 -14.75 -25.60
C SER A 148 51.08 -14.52 -25.23
N GLY A 149 51.77 -15.64 -24.98
CA GLY A 149 53.24 -15.75 -25.03
C GLY A 149 53.78 -17.18 -24.87
N HIS A 150 54.04 -17.82 -26.02
CA HIS A 150 54.90 -18.98 -26.34
C HIS A 150 55.77 -19.70 -25.27
N GLY A 151 55.84 -21.05 -25.39
CA GLY A 151 57.14 -21.74 -25.53
C GLY A 151 57.54 -22.86 -24.53
N CYS A 152 57.35 -24.11 -24.97
CA CYS A 152 58.21 -25.31 -24.88
C CYS A 152 58.84 -25.87 -23.56
N SER A 153 58.73 -27.22 -23.50
CA SER A 153 59.63 -28.24 -22.91
C SER A 153 59.63 -28.42 -21.39
N SER A 154 59.83 -29.59 -20.78
CA SER A 154 59.79 -31.01 -21.13
C SER A 154 59.85 -31.76 -19.78
N LEU A 155 59.39 -33.01 -19.79
CA LEU A 155 59.46 -33.98 -18.70
C LEU A 155 60.87 -34.14 -18.10
N ALA A 156 60.93 -34.28 -16.78
CA ALA A 156 61.80 -35.19 -16.03
C ALA A 156 61.12 -35.53 -14.71
#